data_AF-A0A443IQR8-F1
#
_entry.id   AF-A0A443IQR8-F1
#
_cell.length_a   1.000
_cell.length_b   1.000
_cell.length_c   1.000
_cell.angle_alpha   90.00
_cell.angle_beta   90.00
_cell.angle_gamma   90.00
#
_symmetry.space_group_name_H-M   'P 1'
#
loop_
_entity.id
_entity.type
_entity.pdbx_description
1 polymer ?
#
loop_
_entity_poly.entity_id
_entity_poly.type
_entity_poly.pdbx_seq_one_letter_code
_entity_poly.pdbx_strand_id
1 'polypeptide(L)'
;MKRRDLILAAPASVGLAAVFQARVAEAAQEVATNDTPVMALFREWSALYHWLNGDEALALDQALFEAECERRVEMEDRVVGMPTVTVGDFAAKVLMLTNYCDHELPGDDRCPELWAEMRALVGQAA
;
A
#
# COMPACT_ATOMS: atom_id res chain seq x y z
N MET A 1 24.75 -3.59 -54.87
CA MET A 1 24.93 -3.86 -53.41
C MET A 1 24.19 -5.14 -53.06
N LYS A 2 24.83 -6.09 -52.37
CA LYS A 2 24.23 -7.40 -52.06
C LYS A 2 23.60 -7.33 -50.67
N ARG A 3 22.44 -7.96 -50.47
CA ARG A 3 21.70 -8.02 -49.18
C ARG A 3 22.55 -8.44 -47.97
N ARG A 4 23.69 -9.09 -48.19
CA ARG A 4 24.63 -9.51 -47.14
C ARG A 4 25.35 -8.35 -46.47
N ASP A 5 25.48 -7.20 -47.13
CA ASP A 5 26.20 -6.04 -46.60
C ASP A 5 25.36 -5.27 -45.55
N LEU A 6 24.05 -5.53 -45.48
CA LEU A 6 23.09 -4.85 -44.58
C LEU A 6 23.00 -5.46 -43.16
N ILE A 7 23.60 -6.64 -42.92
CA ILE A 7 23.46 -7.34 -41.62
C ILE A 7 24.62 -7.04 -40.66
N LEU A 8 25.72 -6.42 -41.13
CA LEU A 8 26.92 -6.18 -40.32
C LEU A 8 26.93 -4.85 -39.52
N ALA A 9 25.85 -4.07 -39.56
CA ALA A 9 25.80 -2.76 -38.90
C ALA A 9 24.65 -2.68 -37.89
N ALA A 10 24.80 -3.33 -36.74
CA ALA A 10 24.04 -2.96 -35.53
C ALA A 10 24.65 -3.50 -34.23
N PRO A 11 25.55 -2.75 -33.57
CA PRO A 11 25.77 -2.89 -32.14
C PRO A 11 25.14 -1.67 -31.45
N ALA A 12 23.81 -1.59 -31.41
CA ALA A 12 23.10 -0.55 -30.65
C ALA A 12 22.01 -1.11 -29.72
N SER A 13 21.85 -2.43 -29.66
CA SER A 13 20.83 -3.10 -28.84
C SER A 13 21.29 -3.43 -27.42
N VAL A 14 22.60 -3.41 -27.13
CA VAL A 14 23.14 -3.78 -25.81
C VAL A 14 22.93 -2.65 -24.78
N GLY A 15 22.97 -1.38 -25.22
CA GLY A 15 22.80 -0.22 -24.32
C GLY A 15 21.37 -0.08 -23.80
N LEU A 16 20.35 -0.31 -24.64
CA LEU A 16 18.94 -0.15 -24.26
C LEU A 16 18.46 -1.25 -23.30
N ALA A 17 18.89 -2.50 -23.50
CA ALA A 17 18.55 -3.60 -22.59
C ALA A 17 19.19 -3.42 -21.21
N ALA A 18 20.44 -2.95 -21.15
CA ALA A 18 21.13 -2.68 -19.89
C ALA A 18 20.53 -1.48 -19.13
N VAL A 19 20.14 -0.42 -19.83
CA VAL A 19 19.47 0.74 -19.22
C VAL A 19 18.06 0.37 -18.73
N PHE A 20 17.32 -0.46 -19.47
CA PHE A 20 16.02 -0.96 -19.03
C PHE A 20 16.15 -1.87 -17.80
N GLN A 21 17.12 -2.79 -17.80
CA GLN A 21 17.40 -3.66 -16.65
C GLN A 21 17.84 -2.87 -15.41
N ALA A 22 18.68 -1.84 -15.58
CA ALA A 22 19.08 -0.96 -14.49
C ALA A 22 17.90 -0.15 -13.92
N ARG A 23 17.00 0.36 -14.77
CA ARG A 23 15.78 1.07 -14.35
C ARG A 23 14.77 0.16 -13.64
N VAL A 24 14.64 -1.10 -14.09
CA VAL A 24 13.79 -2.10 -13.43
C VAL A 24 14.39 -2.50 -12.09
N ALA A 25 15.71 -2.67 -12.00
CA ALA A 25 16.39 -2.98 -10.75
C ALA A 25 16.36 -1.81 -9.75
N GLU A 26 16.47 -0.57 -10.22
CA GLU A 26 16.35 0.65 -9.41
C GLU A 26 14.91 0.83 -8.90
N ALA A 27 13.91 0.65 -9.76
CA ALA A 27 12.51 0.61 -9.36
C ALA A 27 12.24 -0.54 -8.35
N ALA A 28 12.83 -1.72 -8.57
CA ALA A 28 12.70 -2.85 -7.65
C ALA A 28 13.44 -2.64 -6.31
N GLN A 29 14.50 -1.84 -6.27
CA GLN A 29 15.16 -1.44 -5.03
C GLN A 29 14.38 -0.34 -4.29
N GLU A 30 13.69 0.54 -5.01
CA GLU A 30 12.77 1.53 -4.43
C GLU A 30 11.50 0.88 -3.85
N VAL A 31 11.09 -0.29 -4.38
CA VAL A 31 10.02 -1.15 -3.83
C VAL A 31 10.37 -1.77 -2.47
N ALA A 32 11.64 -1.72 -2.04
CA ALA A 32 12.07 -2.32 -0.76
C ALA A 32 11.86 -1.40 0.46
N THR A 33 11.48 -0.15 0.28
CA THR A 33 11.17 0.74 1.41
C THR A 33 9.67 0.87 1.59
N ASN A 34 9.13 0.30 2.67
CA ASN A 34 7.76 0.57 3.19
C ASN A 34 7.57 2.04 3.66
N ASP A 35 8.39 2.96 3.16
CA ASP A 35 8.36 4.39 3.42
C ASP A 35 7.69 5.13 2.25
N THR A 36 6.56 4.59 1.78
CA THR A 36 5.68 5.32 0.88
C THR A 36 4.79 6.28 1.68
N PRO A 37 4.28 7.35 1.07
CA PRO A 37 3.28 8.20 1.71
C PRO A 37 2.03 7.43 2.17
N VAL A 38 1.61 6.40 1.42
CA VAL A 38 0.45 5.56 1.78
C VAL A 38 0.75 4.78 3.05
N MET A 39 1.92 4.13 3.13
CA MET A 39 2.30 3.36 4.32
C MET A 39 2.53 4.26 5.55
N ALA A 40 3.01 5.48 5.36
CA ALA A 40 3.12 6.45 6.45
C ALA A 40 1.73 6.83 7.01
N LEU A 41 0.77 7.14 6.13
CA LEU A 41 -0.60 7.45 6.53
C LEU A 41 -1.30 6.24 7.15
N PHE A 42 -1.08 5.04 6.61
CA PHE A 42 -1.61 3.79 7.15
C PHE A 42 -1.15 3.54 8.58
N ARG A 43 0.13 3.80 8.90
CA ARG A 43 0.63 3.65 10.29
C ARG A 43 -0.07 4.60 11.24
N GLU A 44 -0.31 5.85 10.83
CA GLU A 44 -1.04 6.82 11.64
C GLU A 44 -2.50 6.41 11.84
N TRP A 45 -3.18 6.07 10.74
CA TRP A 45 -4.56 5.60 10.76
C TRP A 45 -4.71 4.33 11.60
N SER A 46 -3.80 3.37 11.47
CA SER A 46 -3.85 2.11 12.22
C SER A 46 -3.66 2.33 13.70
N ALA A 47 -2.77 3.23 14.10
CA ALA A 47 -2.59 3.58 15.52
C ALA A 47 -3.87 4.22 16.07
N LEU A 48 -4.49 5.13 15.31
CA LEU A 48 -5.76 5.76 15.68
C LEU A 48 -6.91 4.74 15.75
N TYR A 49 -7.03 3.84 14.78
CA TYR A 49 -8.04 2.78 14.75
C TYR A 49 -7.93 1.89 15.98
N HIS A 50 -6.73 1.40 16.31
CA HIS A 50 -6.55 0.54 17.48
C HIS A 50 -6.83 1.27 18.80
N TRP A 51 -6.47 2.55 18.89
CA TRP A 51 -6.79 3.36 20.06
C TRP A 51 -8.31 3.61 20.20
N LEU A 52 -8.98 3.98 19.11
CA LEU A 52 -10.45 4.18 19.08
C LEU A 52 -11.24 2.91 19.45
N ASN A 53 -10.70 1.74 19.12
CA ASN A 53 -11.30 0.44 19.43
C ASN A 53 -10.71 -0.20 20.70
N GLY A 54 -9.87 0.53 21.44
CA GLY A 54 -9.27 0.10 22.71
C GLY A 54 -10.04 0.58 23.92
N ASP A 55 -9.67 0.07 25.10
CA ASP A 55 -10.32 0.42 26.36
C ASP A 55 -10.15 1.90 26.71
N GLU A 56 -9.05 2.53 26.27
CA GLU A 56 -8.77 3.94 26.52
C GLU A 56 -9.82 4.88 25.91
N ALA A 57 -10.37 4.52 24.73
CA ALA A 57 -11.38 5.33 24.06
C ALA A 57 -12.76 5.27 24.76
N LEU A 58 -13.02 4.24 25.58
CA LEU A 58 -14.28 4.11 26.34
C LEU A 58 -14.46 5.23 27.39
N ALA A 59 -13.37 5.86 27.81
CA ALA A 59 -13.38 6.95 28.79
C ALA A 59 -13.57 8.33 28.16
N LEU A 60 -13.57 8.43 26.83
CA LEU A 60 -13.81 9.68 26.13
C LEU A 60 -15.26 10.11 26.27
N ASP A 61 -15.49 11.42 26.35
CA ASP A 61 -16.82 11.92 26.07
C ASP A 61 -17.16 11.74 24.58
N GLN A 62 -18.46 11.70 24.30
CA GLN A 62 -18.98 11.43 22.96
C GLN A 62 -18.46 12.42 21.91
N ALA A 63 -18.30 13.70 22.26
CA ALA A 63 -17.87 14.72 21.30
C ALA A 63 -16.39 14.54 20.92
N LEU A 64 -15.55 14.17 21.87
CA LEU A 64 -14.15 13.84 21.60
C LEU A 64 -14.01 12.55 20.79
N PHE A 65 -14.81 11.53 21.10
CA PHE A 65 -14.81 10.28 20.33
C PHE A 65 -15.24 10.51 18.87
N GLU A 66 -16.28 11.31 18.65
CA GLU A 66 -16.75 11.69 17.31
C GLU A 66 -15.69 12.47 16.53
N ALA A 67 -15.01 13.43 17.17
CA ALA A 67 -13.94 14.21 16.53
C ALA A 67 -12.76 13.33 16.07
N GLU A 68 -12.37 12.33 16.86
CA GLU A 68 -11.30 11.39 16.48
C GLU A 68 -11.76 10.39 15.41
N CYS A 69 -13.04 9.99 15.42
CA CYS A 69 -13.64 9.25 14.31
C CYS A 69 -13.60 10.05 13.00
N GLU A 70 -13.93 11.34 13.04
CA GLU A 70 -13.86 12.23 11.88
C GLU A 70 -12.41 12.36 11.38
N ARG A 71 -11.44 12.52 12.29
CA ARG A 71 -10.01 12.53 11.95
C ARG A 71 -9.58 11.24 11.24
N ARG A 72 -10.10 10.08 11.66
CA ARG A 72 -9.85 8.79 11.01
C ARG A 72 -10.42 8.76 9.59
N VAL A 73 -11.67 9.19 9.41
CA VAL A 73 -12.35 9.27 8.11
C VAL A 73 -11.64 10.22 7.16
N GLU A 74 -11.13 11.36 7.63
CA GLU A 74 -10.33 12.27 6.79
C GLU A 74 -9.06 11.59 6.24
N MET A 75 -8.43 10.69 7.00
CA MET A 75 -7.29 9.91 6.50
C MET A 75 -7.72 8.89 5.44
N GLU A 76 -8.85 8.23 5.64
CA GLU A 76 -9.45 7.30 4.67
C GLU A 76 -9.76 8.01 3.34
N ASP A 77 -10.39 9.18 3.39
CA ASP A 77 -10.67 9.98 2.20
C ASP A 77 -9.38 10.42 1.48
N ARG A 78 -8.37 10.84 2.25
CA ARG A 78 -7.07 11.23 1.69
C ARG A 78 -6.37 10.09 0.98
N VAL A 79 -6.43 8.87 1.52
CA VAL A 79 -5.67 7.74 0.96
C VAL A 79 -6.19 7.31 -0.41
N VAL A 80 -7.48 7.54 -0.70
CA VAL A 80 -8.11 7.22 -2.00
C VAL A 80 -7.38 7.92 -3.15
N GLY A 81 -7.02 9.19 -2.97
CA GLY A 81 -6.37 9.99 -4.01
C GLY A 81 -4.86 9.78 -4.14
N MET A 82 -4.23 9.05 -3.21
CA MET A 82 -2.78 8.86 -3.20
C MET A 82 -2.35 7.85 -4.28
N PRO A 83 -1.19 8.02 -4.93
CA PRO A 83 -0.68 7.00 -5.85
C PRO A 83 -0.27 5.74 -5.08
N THR A 84 -0.65 4.57 -5.61
CA THR A 84 -0.15 3.27 -5.14
C THR A 84 1.16 2.96 -5.87
N VAL A 85 2.25 2.77 -5.12
CA VAL A 85 3.58 2.45 -5.65
C VAL A 85 3.92 0.98 -5.40
N THR A 86 3.49 0.43 -4.27
CA THR A 86 3.76 -0.96 -3.87
C THR A 86 2.47 -1.78 -3.73
N VAL A 87 2.61 -3.11 -3.66
CA VAL A 87 1.49 -3.99 -3.29
C VAL A 87 1.03 -3.70 -1.84
N GLY A 88 1.96 -3.38 -0.95
CA GLY A 88 1.66 -2.97 0.42
C GLY A 88 0.79 -1.72 0.49
N ASP A 89 1.02 -0.73 -0.38
CA ASP A 89 0.17 0.47 -0.46
C ASP A 89 -1.28 0.11 -0.84
N PHE A 90 -1.46 -0.84 -1.77
CA PHE A 90 -2.80 -1.29 -2.15
C PHE A 90 -3.48 -2.01 -0.99
N ALA A 91 -2.78 -2.94 -0.32
CA ALA A 91 -3.29 -3.63 0.85
C ALA A 91 -3.66 -2.66 1.98
N ALA A 92 -2.80 -1.68 2.26
CA ALA A 92 -3.04 -0.63 3.26
C ALA A 92 -4.32 0.15 2.97
N LYS A 93 -4.55 0.56 1.72
CA LYS A 93 -5.80 1.24 1.33
C LYS A 93 -7.02 0.36 1.54
N VAL A 94 -6.95 -0.92 1.18
CA VAL A 94 -8.05 -1.86 1.39
C VAL A 94 -8.35 -1.99 2.89
N LEU A 95 -7.33 -2.17 3.72
CA LEU A 95 -7.49 -2.26 5.17
C LEU A 95 -8.09 -0.99 5.78
N MET A 96 -7.65 0.20 5.33
CA MET A 96 -8.21 1.48 5.77
C MET A 96 -9.69 1.61 5.41
N LEU A 97 -10.03 1.42 4.14
CA LEU A 97 -11.38 1.64 3.62
C LEU A 97 -12.39 0.59 4.07
N THR A 98 -11.92 -0.56 4.54
CA THR A 98 -12.77 -1.64 5.08
C THR A 98 -12.75 -1.71 6.60
N ASN A 99 -12.06 -0.79 7.28
CA ASN A 99 -11.83 -0.84 8.73
C ASN A 99 -11.37 -2.23 9.18
N TYR A 100 -10.25 -2.71 8.65
CA TYR A 100 -9.71 -4.02 9.01
C TYR A 100 -10.68 -5.20 8.79
N CYS A 101 -11.60 -5.12 7.83
CA CYS A 101 -12.67 -6.10 7.50
C CYS A 101 -14.05 -5.86 8.13
N ASP A 102 -14.21 -4.82 8.95
CA ASP A 102 -15.47 -4.54 9.62
C ASP A 102 -16.59 -4.12 8.64
N HIS A 103 -16.24 -3.61 7.46
CA HIS A 103 -17.19 -3.06 6.49
C HIS A 103 -16.94 -3.49 5.03
N GLU A 104 -18.01 -3.44 4.22
CA GLU A 104 -18.09 -3.65 2.76
C GLU A 104 -17.73 -5.06 2.23
N LEU A 105 -16.74 -5.71 2.82
CA LEU A 105 -16.29 -7.06 2.46
C LEU A 105 -16.65 -8.08 3.55
N PRO A 106 -16.62 -9.40 3.25
CA PRO A 106 -16.76 -10.42 4.28
C PRO A 106 -15.69 -10.26 5.37
N GLY A 107 -16.12 -10.25 6.63
CA GLY A 107 -15.24 -10.14 7.78
C GLY A 107 -14.30 -11.32 7.96
N ASP A 108 -13.43 -11.20 8.96
CA ASP A 108 -12.41 -12.18 9.34
C ASP A 108 -13.01 -13.56 9.68
N ASP A 109 -14.27 -13.60 10.14
CA ASP A 109 -15.00 -14.83 10.43
C ASP A 109 -15.32 -15.67 9.17
N ARG A 110 -15.39 -15.03 8.00
CA ARG A 110 -15.74 -15.67 6.73
C ARG A 110 -14.57 -15.80 5.76
N CYS A 111 -13.56 -14.94 5.86
CA CYS A 111 -12.41 -14.91 4.96
C CYS A 111 -11.08 -14.66 5.70
N PRO A 112 -10.74 -15.46 6.74
CA PRO A 112 -9.57 -15.18 7.59
C PRO A 112 -8.25 -15.22 6.81
N GLU A 113 -8.14 -16.06 5.78
CA GLU A 113 -6.92 -16.17 4.97
C GLU A 113 -6.65 -14.89 4.17
N LEU A 114 -7.69 -14.27 3.62
CA LEU A 114 -7.57 -13.02 2.86
C LEU A 114 -7.03 -11.89 3.75
N TRP A 115 -7.57 -11.76 4.96
CA TRP A 115 -7.18 -10.68 5.86
C TRP A 115 -5.81 -10.91 6.50
N ALA A 116 -5.45 -12.17 6.78
CA ALA A 116 -4.09 -12.54 7.14
C ALA A 116 -3.07 -12.19 6.06
N GLU A 117 -3.39 -12.45 4.78
CA GLU A 117 -2.56 -12.05 3.64
C GLU A 117 -2.41 -10.52 3.55
N MET A 118 -3.51 -9.77 3.69
CA MET A 118 -3.48 -8.31 3.67
C MET A 118 -2.63 -7.72 4.80
N ARG A 119 -2.77 -8.24 6.03
CA ARG A 119 -1.94 -7.85 7.18
C ARG A 119 -0.45 -8.14 6.93
N ALA A 120 -0.13 -9.31 6.37
CA ALA A 120 1.24 -9.65 6.01
C ALA A 120 1.85 -8.69 4.97
N LEU A 121 1.06 -8.26 3.97
CA LEU A 121 1.51 -7.32 2.93
C LEU A 121 1.85 -5.92 3.46
N VAL A 122 1.25 -5.52 4.59
CA VAL A 122 1.56 -4.25 5.28
C VAL A 122 2.58 -4.41 6.42
N GLY A 123 3.17 -5.60 6.58
CA GLY A 123 4.17 -5.88 7.61
C GLY A 123 3.62 -6.11 9.02
N GLN A 124 2.33 -6.41 9.14
CA GLN A 124 1.67 -6.78 10.39
C GLN A 124 1.64 -8.31 10.56
N ALA A 125 1.42 -8.77 11.79
CA ALA A 125 1.21 -10.18 12.06
C ALA A 125 -0.11 -10.66 11.41
N ALA A 126 -0.09 -11.90 10.92
CA ALA A 126 -1.27 -12.59 10.38
C ALA A 126 -2.33 -12.78 11.45
#